data_AF-A0A357I743-F1
#
_entry.id   AF-A0A357I743-F1
#
_cell.length_a   1.000
_cell.length_b   1.000
_cell.length_c   1.000
_cell.angle_alpha   90.00
_cell.angle_beta   90.00
_cell.angle_gamma   90.00
#
_symmetry.space_group_name_H-M   'P 1'
#
loop_
_entity.id
_entity.type
_entity.pdbx_description
1 polymer ?
#
loop_
_entity_poly.entity_id
_entity_poly.type
_entity_poly.pdbx_seq_one_letter_code
_entity_poly.pdbx_strand_id
1 'polypeptide(L)'
;VDTRAMSRAQGLDDSAAYAQSKLALTMWSRSLGQAQASTGPSVIAVNPGSFLGSKMVKQAYGIAGEDLRIGADILCRAALSEAFANVSGQYFDNDAGDFAQPHRDALDAAKCQAVIDAIDGVLAKVLP
;
A
#
# COMPACT_ATOMS: atom_id res chain seq x y z
N VAL A 1 -2.69 -7.63 -9.59
CA VAL A 1 -3.69 -6.55 -9.76
C VAL A 1 -4.26 -6.63 -11.17
N ASP A 2 -5.58 -6.57 -11.35
CA ASP A 2 -6.21 -6.46 -12.67
C ASP A 2 -6.30 -4.98 -13.08
N THR A 3 -5.37 -4.56 -13.94
CA THR A 3 -5.28 -3.18 -14.42
C THR A 3 -6.46 -2.76 -15.31
N ARG A 4 -7.18 -3.72 -15.91
CA ARG A 4 -8.41 -3.42 -16.67
C ARG A 4 -9.55 -3.03 -15.75
N ALA A 5 -9.67 -3.70 -14.60
CA ALA A 5 -10.65 -3.37 -13.57
C ALA A 5 -10.43 -1.95 -13.01
N MET A 6 -9.17 -1.52 -12.86
CA MET A 6 -8.82 -0.16 -12.46
C MET A 6 -9.30 0.90 -13.46
N SER A 7 -9.24 0.60 -14.76
CA SER A 7 -9.55 1.57 -15.83
C SER A 7 -11.01 1.60 -16.25
N ARG A 8 -11.79 0.53 -15.98
CA ARG A 8 -13.14 0.35 -16.54
C ARG A 8 -14.18 -0.10 -15.53
N ALA A 9 -13.90 -0.04 -14.22
CA ALA A 9 -14.81 -0.44 -13.14
C ALA A 9 -15.53 -1.77 -13.46
N GLN A 10 -14.75 -2.83 -13.66
CA GLN A 10 -15.32 -4.17 -13.84
C GLN A 10 -15.92 -4.69 -12.53
N GLY A 11 -16.85 -5.65 -12.62
CA GLY A 11 -17.59 -6.23 -11.49
C GLY A 11 -16.75 -7.12 -10.57
N LEU A 12 -15.75 -6.53 -9.92
CA LEU A 12 -15.13 -7.10 -8.74
C LEU A 12 -16.10 -6.98 -7.55
N ASP A 13 -16.11 -7.98 -6.67
CA ASP A 13 -16.72 -7.80 -5.35
C ASP A 13 -15.90 -6.81 -4.51
N ASP A 14 -16.52 -6.28 -3.46
CA ASP A 14 -15.93 -5.25 -2.60
C ASP A 14 -14.59 -5.68 -1.98
N SER A 15 -14.47 -6.95 -1.60
CA SER A 15 -13.26 -7.50 -0.96
C SER A 15 -12.12 -7.63 -1.97
N ALA A 16 -12.41 -8.14 -3.16
CA ALA A 16 -11.45 -8.25 -4.25
C ALA A 16 -11.00 -6.86 -4.72
N ALA A 17 -11.92 -5.91 -4.86
CA ALA A 17 -11.60 -4.52 -5.19
C ALA A 17 -10.71 -3.89 -4.10
N TYR A 18 -11.06 -4.07 -2.83
CA TYR A 18 -10.28 -3.57 -1.70
C TYR A 18 -8.86 -4.16 -1.69
N ALA A 19 -8.74 -5.49 -1.74
CA ALA A 19 -7.44 -6.18 -1.72
C ALA A 19 -6.55 -5.75 -2.90
N GLN A 20 -7.12 -5.65 -4.10
CA GLN A 20 -6.38 -5.18 -5.27
C GLN A 20 -5.95 -3.72 -5.15
N SER A 21 -6.78 -2.85 -4.55
CA SER A 21 -6.42 -1.45 -4.31
C SER A 21 -5.22 -1.33 -3.35
N LYS A 22 -5.20 -2.14 -2.29
CA LYS A 22 -4.09 -2.16 -1.32
C LYS A 22 -2.82 -2.71 -1.94
N LEU A 23 -2.91 -3.78 -2.72
CA LEU A 23 -1.77 -4.30 -3.45
C LEU A 23 -1.23 -3.29 -4.46
N ALA A 24 -2.10 -2.59 -5.20
CA ALA A 24 -1.68 -1.55 -6.15
C ALA A 24 -0.94 -0.40 -5.46
N LEU A 25 -1.41 0.05 -4.28
CA LEU A 25 -0.71 1.05 -3.47
C LEU A 25 0.68 0.57 -3.02
N THR A 26 0.81 -0.69 -2.59
CA THR A 26 2.11 -1.27 -2.22
C THR A 26 3.05 -1.36 -3.43
N MET A 27 2.56 -1.80 -4.59
CA MET A 27 3.32 -1.85 -5.84
C MET A 27 3.81 -0.46 -6.25
N TRP A 28 2.91 0.52 -6.30
CA TRP A 28 3.22 1.90 -6.68
C TRP A 28 4.22 2.54 -5.71
N SER A 29 3.99 2.44 -4.40
CA SER A 29 4.87 3.04 -3.38
C SER A 29 6.27 2.46 -3.43
N ARG A 30 6.38 1.14 -3.64
CA ARG A 30 7.66 0.47 -3.80
C ARG A 30 8.42 0.97 -5.02
N SER A 31 7.77 1.00 -6.19
CA SER A 31 8.41 1.49 -7.41
C SER A 31 8.85 2.95 -7.32
N LEU A 32 7.99 3.82 -6.77
CA LEU A 32 8.34 5.22 -6.56
C LEU A 32 9.50 5.38 -5.57
N GLY A 33 9.44 4.68 -4.44
CA GLY A 33 10.49 4.74 -3.42
C GLY A 33 11.84 4.23 -3.91
N GLN A 34 11.85 3.20 -4.76
CA GLN A 34 13.06 2.73 -5.43
C GLN A 34 13.60 3.76 -6.44
N ALA A 35 12.73 4.33 -7.27
CA ALA A 35 13.13 5.31 -8.29
C ALA A 35 13.69 6.61 -7.68
N GLN A 36 13.23 6.97 -6.48
CA GLN A 36 13.60 8.20 -5.77
C GLN A 36 14.60 8.00 -4.62
N ALA A 37 15.08 6.76 -4.39
CA ALA A 37 15.86 6.42 -3.20
C ALA A 37 17.13 7.28 -2.97
N SER A 38 17.73 7.83 -4.04
CA SER A 38 18.97 8.61 -3.95
C SER A 38 18.79 10.12 -3.98
N THR A 39 17.63 10.62 -4.40
CA THR A 39 17.44 12.06 -4.73
C THR A 39 16.12 12.65 -4.26
N GLY A 40 15.13 11.83 -3.92
CA GLY A 40 13.79 12.26 -3.56
C GLY A 40 13.42 11.94 -2.11
N PRO A 41 12.16 12.22 -1.72
CA PRO A 41 11.66 11.85 -0.42
C PRO A 41 11.66 10.32 -0.23
N SER A 42 11.78 9.89 1.02
CA SER A 42 11.60 8.48 1.35
C SER A 42 10.13 8.08 1.15
N VAL A 43 9.88 7.02 0.39
CA VAL A 43 8.54 6.46 0.16
C VAL A 43 8.54 5.01 0.61
N ILE A 44 7.73 4.70 1.61
CA ILE A 44 7.73 3.40 2.29
C ILE A 44 6.29 2.90 2.36
N ALA A 45 6.05 1.66 1.92
CA ALA A 45 4.75 1.03 2.09
C ALA A 45 4.65 0.46 3.50
N VAL A 46 3.57 0.74 4.22
CA VAL A 46 3.37 0.28 5.61
C VAL A 46 2.02 -0.39 5.74
N ASN A 47 2.00 -1.65 6.18
CA ASN A 47 0.82 -2.24 6.79
C ASN A 47 0.79 -1.78 8.26
N PRO A 48 -0.20 -0.97 8.68
CA PRO A 48 -0.27 -0.46 10.05
C PRO A 48 -0.68 -1.53 11.08
N GLY A 49 -1.15 -2.69 10.63
CA GLY A 49 -1.64 -3.78 11.47
C GLY A 49 -3.01 -4.26 11.02
N SER A 50 -3.24 -5.56 11.17
CA SER A 50 -4.49 -6.23 10.83
C SER A 50 -5.53 -6.05 11.94
N PHE A 51 -6.80 -6.00 11.52
CA PHE A 51 -7.96 -5.95 12.43
C PHE A 51 -7.92 -4.86 13.51
N LEU A 52 -7.26 -3.73 13.28
CA LEU A 52 -7.33 -2.58 14.19
C LEU A 52 -8.78 -2.07 14.29
N GLY A 53 -9.20 -1.70 15.50
CA GLY A 53 -10.57 -1.40 15.95
C GLY A 53 -11.22 -0.18 15.32
N SER A 54 -11.23 -0.15 14.00
CA SER A 54 -11.84 0.83 13.14
C SER A 54 -13.31 0.47 12.87
N LYS A 55 -14.08 1.45 12.38
CA LYS A 55 -15.45 1.21 11.88
C LYS A 55 -15.46 0.16 10.76
N MET A 56 -14.44 0.19 9.89
CA MET A 56 -14.30 -0.74 8.77
C MET A 56 -14.19 -2.18 9.25
N VAL A 57 -13.32 -2.45 10.24
CA VAL A 57 -13.14 -3.80 10.80
C VAL A 57 -14.41 -4.29 11.49
N LYS A 58 -15.06 -3.43 12.28
CA LYS A 58 -16.31 -3.79 12.96
C LYS A 58 -17.43 -4.12 11.98
N GLN A 59 -17.57 -3.36 10.90
CA GLN A 59 -18.62 -3.57 9.91
C GLN A 59 -18.34 -4.79 9.01
N ALA A 60 -17.09 -5.01 8.62
CA ALA A 60 -16.71 -6.11 7.75
C ALA A 60 -16.68 -7.47 8.47
N TYR A 61 -16.29 -7.50 9.75
CA TYR A 61 -16.01 -8.76 10.46
C TYR A 61 -16.81 -8.94 11.76
N GLY A 62 -17.57 -7.94 12.21
CA GLY A 62 -18.39 -8.04 13.43
C GLY A 62 -17.60 -8.08 14.74
N ILE A 63 -16.29 -7.83 14.70
CA ILE A 63 -15.39 -7.86 15.86
C ILE A 63 -15.04 -6.45 16.34
N ALA A 64 -14.60 -6.34 17.60
CA ALA A 64 -14.11 -5.08 18.15
C ALA A 64 -12.81 -4.61 17.49
N GLY A 65 -11.92 -5.56 17.18
CA GLY A 65 -10.58 -5.29 16.67
C GLY A 65 -9.58 -4.89 17.77
N GLU A 66 -8.32 -4.80 17.38
CA GLU A 66 -7.20 -4.40 18.24
C GLU A 66 -7.15 -2.88 18.47
N ASP A 67 -6.26 -2.41 19.34
CA ASP A 67 -6.13 -0.98 19.62
C ASP A 67 -5.66 -0.18 18.39
N LEU A 68 -6.42 0.85 17.98
CA LEU A 68 -6.07 1.74 16.87
C LEU A 68 -4.73 2.47 17.07
N ARG A 69 -4.29 2.65 18.32
CA ARG A 69 -2.99 3.28 18.63
C ARG A 69 -1.82 2.51 18.04
N ILE A 70 -1.92 1.19 17.88
CA ILE A 70 -0.88 0.36 17.26
C ILE A 70 -0.55 0.87 15.84
N GLY A 71 -1.60 1.17 15.05
CA GLY A 71 -1.43 1.71 13.70
C GLY A 71 -0.96 3.15 13.67
N ALA A 72 -1.39 3.98 14.62
CA ALA A 72 -0.93 5.36 14.73
C ALA A 72 0.57 5.43 15.10
N ASP A 73 0.99 4.61 16.06
CA ASP A 73 2.35 4.60 16.59
C ASP A 73 3.37 4.20 15.50
N ILE A 74 3.05 3.17 14.69
CA ILE A 74 3.97 2.77 13.61
C ILE A 74 4.07 3.84 12.52
N LEU A 75 3.00 4.56 12.21
CA LEU A 75 3.05 5.67 11.24
C LEU A 75 3.89 6.84 11.78
N CYS A 76 3.73 7.19 13.06
CA CYS A 76 4.58 8.19 13.72
C CYS A 76 6.04 7.76 13.74
N ARG A 77 6.33 6.51 14.08
CA ARG A 77 7.68 5.96 14.09
C ARG A 77 8.29 5.95 12.68
N ALA A 78 7.53 5.55 11.66
CA ALA A 78 7.99 5.55 10.27
C ALA A 78 8.35 6.94 9.76
N ALA A 79 7.62 7.97 10.20
CA ALA A 79 7.87 9.35 9.81
C ALA A 79 9.03 10.03 10.56
N LEU A 80 9.33 9.61 11.79
CA LEU A 80 10.21 10.36 12.71
C LEU A 80 11.46 9.61 13.17
N SER A 81 11.51 8.29 13.03
CA SER A 81 12.61 7.48 13.55
C SER A 81 13.69 7.21 12.51
N GLU A 82 14.95 7.27 12.94
CA GLU A 82 16.13 6.86 12.14
C GLU A 82 16.05 5.41 11.64
N ALA A 83 15.25 4.54 12.29
CA ALA A 83 15.01 3.17 11.84
C ALA A 83 14.40 3.10 10.42
N PHE A 84 13.80 4.19 9.93
CA PHE A 84 13.20 4.31 8.60
C PHE A 84 13.97 5.25 7.65
N ALA A 85 15.14 5.75 8.05
CA ALA A 85 15.86 6.75 7.25
C ALA A 85 16.35 6.24 5.90
N ASN A 86 16.78 4.97 5.81
CA ASN A 86 17.43 4.40 4.63
C ASN A 86 16.68 3.20 4.03
N VAL A 87 15.35 3.22 4.12
CA VAL A 87 14.49 2.08 3.72
C VAL A 87 13.46 2.44 2.64
N SER A 88 13.68 3.53 1.90
CA SER A 88 12.81 3.91 0.78
C SER A 88 12.62 2.75 -0.20
N GLY A 89 11.39 2.54 -0.65
CA GLY A 89 10.98 1.43 -1.50
C GLY A 89 10.77 0.10 -0.77
N GLN A 90 11.07 0.00 0.53
CA GLN A 90 10.77 -1.19 1.33
C GLN A 90 9.31 -1.22 1.80
N TYR A 91 8.91 -2.38 2.32
CA TYR A 91 7.59 -2.61 2.90
C TYR A 91 7.75 -3.01 4.37
N PHE A 92 7.06 -2.31 5.25
CA PHE A 92 7.02 -2.63 6.67
C PHE A 92 5.70 -3.33 7.02
N ASP A 93 5.79 -4.50 7.63
CA ASP A 93 4.65 -5.28 8.07
C ASP A 93 4.51 -5.19 9.60
N ASN A 94 3.58 -4.37 10.08
CA ASN A 94 3.42 -4.19 11.51
C ASN A 94 2.78 -5.40 12.22
N ASP A 95 2.18 -6.34 11.47
CA ASP A 95 1.73 -7.61 12.05
C ASP A 95 2.94 -8.49 12.40
N ALA A 96 4.01 -8.43 11.60
CA ALA A 96 5.27 -9.11 11.85
C ALA A 96 6.24 -8.26 12.72
N GLY A 97 6.01 -6.95 12.80
CA GLY A 97 6.84 -5.99 13.51
C GLY A 97 8.18 -5.66 12.81
N ASP A 98 8.32 -5.99 11.53
CA ASP A 98 9.58 -5.83 10.78
C ASP A 98 9.36 -5.53 9.29
N PHE A 99 10.44 -5.16 8.61
CA PHE A 99 10.47 -5.11 7.15
C PHE A 99 10.33 -6.51 6.57
N ALA A 100 9.49 -6.64 5.55
CA ALA A 100 9.19 -7.90 4.92
C ALA A 100 9.20 -7.79 3.40
N GLN A 101 9.28 -8.94 2.72
CA GLN A 101 8.96 -8.97 1.30
C GLN A 101 7.46 -8.71 1.13
N PRO A 102 7.06 -7.73 0.30
CA PRO A 102 5.67 -7.56 -0.04
C PRO A 102 5.17 -8.75 -0.89
N HIS A 103 3.88 -8.76 -1.20
CA HIS A 103 3.30 -9.72 -2.13
C HIS A 103 4.11 -9.81 -3.44
N ARG A 104 4.24 -11.02 -4.00
CA ARG A 104 5.09 -11.31 -5.18
C ARG A 104 4.87 -10.40 -6.39
N ASP A 105 3.64 -9.92 -6.60
CA ASP A 105 3.33 -8.99 -7.70
C ASP A 105 4.04 -7.64 -7.53
N ALA A 106 4.31 -7.20 -6.30
CA ALA A 106 5.10 -5.99 -6.01
C ALA A 106 6.61 -6.21 -6.13
N LEU A 107 7.05 -7.45 -6.35
CA LEU A 107 8.43 -7.79 -6.69
C LEU A 107 8.63 -7.95 -8.21
N ASP A 108 7.55 -7.90 -8.99
CA ASP A 108 7.56 -8.04 -10.43
C ASP A 108 7.52 -6.65 -11.08
N ALA A 109 8.65 -6.23 -11.65
CA ALA A 109 8.80 -4.90 -12.24
C ALA A 109 7.83 -4.64 -13.40
N ALA A 110 7.52 -5.65 -14.21
CA ALA A 110 6.60 -5.50 -15.34
C ALA A 110 5.15 -5.29 -14.85
N LYS A 111 4.75 -6.02 -13.81
CA LYS A 111 3.43 -5.80 -13.18
C LYS A 111 3.34 -4.46 -12.49
N CYS A 112 4.40 -4.02 -11.82
CA CYS A 112 4.45 -2.70 -11.19
C CYS A 112 4.31 -1.59 -12.24
N GLN A 113 5.04 -1.69 -13.35
CA GLN A 113 4.91 -0.72 -14.45
C GLN A 113 3.49 -0.72 -15.02
N ALA A 114 2.88 -1.89 -15.23
CA ALA A 114 1.51 -1.97 -15.73
C ALA A 114 0.48 -1.30 -14.79
N VAL A 115 0.70 -1.35 -13.46
CA VAL A 115 -0.13 -0.63 -12.49
C VAL A 115 0.08 0.89 -12.60
N ILE A 116 1.33 1.34 -12.72
CA ILE A 116 1.66 2.77 -12.89
C ILE A 116 1.02 3.31 -14.17
N ASP A 117 1.22 2.64 -15.31
CA ASP A 117 0.65 3.04 -16.59
C ASP A 117 -0.89 3.12 -16.55
N ALA A 118 -1.53 2.20 -15.81
CA ALA A 118 -2.98 2.22 -15.61
C ALA A 118 -3.42 3.42 -14.75
N ILE A 119 -2.66 3.78 -13.71
CA ILE A 119 -2.91 4.99 -12.90
C ILE A 119 -2.78 6.24 -13.78
N ASP A 120 -1.68 6.37 -14.52
CA ASP A 120 -1.42 7.51 -15.39
C ASP A 120 -2.49 7.64 -16.49
N GLY A 121 -2.91 6.52 -17.07
CA GLY A 121 -3.98 6.49 -18.07
C GLY A 121 -5.37 6.87 -17.52
N VAL A 122 -5.63 6.69 -16.22
CA VAL A 122 -6.83 7.21 -15.54
C VAL A 122 -6.65 8.70 -15.24
N LEU A 123 -5.52 9.10 -14.69
CA LEU A 123 -5.22 10.50 -14.35
C LEU A 123 -5.28 11.41 -15.58
N ALA A 124 -4.76 11.00 -16.73
CA ALA A 124 -4.80 11.75 -17.97
C ALA A 124 -6.22 12.05 -18.49
N LYS A 125 -7.25 11.36 -17.98
CA LYS A 125 -8.66 11.61 -18.32
C LYS A 125 -9.35 12.56 -17.34
N VAL A 126 -8.77 12.74 -16.15
CA VAL A 126 -9.38 13.48 -15.03
C VAL A 126 -8.65 14.79 -14.77
N LEU A 127 -7.35 14.84 -15.02
CA LEU A 127 -6.54 16.04 -14.93
C LEU A 127 -6.72 16.89 -16.20
N PRO A 128 -6.87 18.23 -16.06
CA PRO A 128 -7.04 19.16 -17.17
C PRO A 128 -5.78 19.33 -18.03
#